data_AF-A0A956HN72-F1
#
_entry.id   AF-A0A956HN72-F1
#
_cell.length_a   1.000
_cell.length_b   1.000
_cell.length_c   1.000
_cell.angle_alpha   90.00
_cell.angle_beta   90.00
_cell.angle_gamma   90.00
#
_symmetry.space_group_name_H-M   'P 1'
#
loop_
_entity.id
_entity.type
_entity.pdbx_description
1 polymer ?
#
loop_
_entity_poly.entity_id
_entity_poly.type
_entity_poly.pdbx_seq_one_letter_code
_entity_poly.pdbx_strand_id
1 'polypeptide(L)'
;EYFYQAEGAPIFGMFIQSGGGDSSPAGDRLGHPGPARIELLGTDAAPRLYALYQDLEWRDEAAIEVRSRRVDLNYAALGYEDSEEFKSGSGLPYIWGAWQCNVGQGDDANPATSSEGKPKSCADVKQLLETLDEPIPHPEMHQTLLTAAMFGEVALITLPGEPTYSVIKYLRDQVATREVDGAPVEVLAFGYSQDHLLYLTHPDDWFQGGYESEMSLWGPFAAKFFVDRQMATLDTILAGEDGPVFAEESPPLGSPGTFTPRGYERSTNPGDVIAEAPGKLERGQTARFSWGGGDPSLGSPYVVVEVDQGNGEFAPQPSPSGWPGTYLDNTRYHMITRVAPDPAPNGKVLDERAHVWMVDWQIPLDFPAGYARLRATGSYWDGAAPASYEVVSAPIYVRGVDGGALEATPAGDELELRLTAPGVPFVGDDKYPEGGFRLLDPTVGPSDTLTTRAPLRVWFTQDGEAVGQELTVSFDAARGAHVLTLADAGVPDGALTVHAHLEADIEPHVYTAPVN
;
A
#
# COMPACT_ATOMS: atom_id res chain seq x y z
N GLU A 1 -4.94 -3.28 -11.38
CA GLU A 1 -4.47 -3.72 -12.72
C GLU A 1 -4.96 -5.13 -13.03
N TYR A 2 -4.59 -6.15 -12.23
CA TYR A 2 -5.05 -7.53 -12.39
C TYR A 2 -6.58 -7.69 -12.61
N PHE A 3 -7.40 -7.09 -11.74
CA PHE A 3 -8.86 -7.17 -11.82
C PHE A 3 -9.40 -6.59 -13.13
N TYR A 4 -8.85 -5.45 -13.59
CA TYR A 4 -9.26 -4.83 -14.84
C TYR A 4 -8.83 -5.69 -16.05
N GLN A 5 -7.63 -6.29 -16.01
CA GLN A 5 -7.19 -7.22 -17.06
C GLN A 5 -8.10 -8.44 -17.18
N ALA A 6 -8.61 -8.94 -16.05
CA ALA A 6 -9.48 -10.11 -16.02
C ALA A 6 -10.93 -9.79 -16.44
N GLU A 7 -11.47 -8.62 -16.07
CA GLU A 7 -12.90 -8.29 -16.26
C GLU A 7 -13.17 -7.26 -17.36
N GLY A 8 -12.16 -6.51 -17.79
CA GLY A 8 -12.33 -5.34 -18.68
C GLY A 8 -13.07 -4.17 -18.01
N ALA A 9 -13.29 -4.21 -16.69
CA ALA A 9 -13.96 -3.18 -15.91
C ALA A 9 -13.25 -2.96 -14.56
N PRO A 10 -13.29 -1.72 -14.00
CA PRO A 10 -12.70 -1.47 -12.69
C PRO A 10 -13.53 -2.11 -11.59
N ILE A 11 -12.86 -2.87 -10.71
CA ILE A 11 -13.42 -3.33 -9.45
C ILE A 11 -12.89 -2.43 -8.34
N PHE A 12 -13.81 -1.80 -7.61
CA PHE A 12 -13.49 -0.97 -6.45
C PHE A 12 -13.55 -1.84 -5.20
N GLY A 13 -12.41 -1.94 -4.52
CA GLY A 13 -12.28 -2.67 -3.26
C GLY A 13 -11.56 -1.82 -2.24
N MET A 14 -11.87 -2.05 -0.96
CA MET A 14 -11.18 -1.46 0.18
C MET A 14 -10.45 -2.57 0.93
N PHE A 15 -9.15 -2.39 1.15
CA PHE A 15 -8.37 -3.26 2.03
C PHE A 15 -8.48 -2.73 3.45
N ILE A 16 -9.02 -3.54 4.34
CA ILE A 16 -9.34 -3.14 5.71
C ILE A 16 -8.41 -3.88 6.65
N GLN A 17 -7.77 -3.16 7.55
CA GLN A 17 -6.94 -3.76 8.58
C GLN A 17 -7.82 -4.47 9.60
N SER A 18 -7.52 -5.74 9.84
CA SER A 18 -8.15 -6.55 10.88
C SER A 18 -7.16 -6.69 12.04
N GLY A 19 -6.59 -7.88 12.25
CA GLY A 19 -5.54 -8.14 13.24
C GLY A 19 -4.13 -7.88 12.72
N GLY A 20 -3.79 -6.61 12.45
CA GLY A 20 -2.49 -6.24 11.90
C GLY A 20 -1.37 -6.05 12.92
N GLY A 21 -1.67 -6.04 14.22
CA GLY A 21 -0.74 -5.59 15.27
C GLY A 21 0.57 -6.41 15.34
N ASP A 22 0.49 -7.71 15.15
CA ASP A 22 1.63 -8.65 15.21
C ASP A 22 1.96 -9.26 13.83
N SER A 23 1.45 -8.65 12.75
CA SER A 23 1.58 -9.18 11.39
C SER A 23 2.38 -8.25 10.50
N SER A 24 3.58 -8.67 10.12
CA SER A 24 4.45 -7.89 9.23
C SER A 24 4.34 -8.33 7.76
N PRO A 25 4.21 -7.41 6.79
CA PRO A 25 4.30 -7.71 5.37
C PRO A 25 5.76 -7.96 4.94
N ALA A 26 6.37 -9.05 5.44
CA ALA A 26 7.79 -9.34 5.26
C ALA A 26 8.22 -9.39 3.78
N GLY A 27 7.37 -9.99 2.91
CA GLY A 27 7.49 -9.92 1.44
C GLY A 27 8.85 -10.35 0.87
N ASP A 28 9.60 -11.18 1.58
CA ASP A 28 11.01 -11.43 1.35
C ASP A 28 11.31 -12.59 0.38
N ARG A 29 10.28 -13.27 -0.14
CA ARG A 29 10.44 -14.48 -0.99
C ARG A 29 11.35 -14.31 -2.21
N LEU A 30 11.49 -13.09 -2.74
CA LEU A 30 12.37 -12.74 -3.87
C LEU A 30 13.40 -11.66 -3.51
N GLY A 31 13.52 -11.29 -2.24
CA GLY A 31 14.51 -10.32 -1.77
C GLY A 31 14.34 -8.89 -2.29
N HIS A 32 13.16 -8.52 -2.79
CA HIS A 32 12.89 -7.14 -3.25
C HIS A 32 12.90 -6.15 -2.06
N PRO A 33 13.64 -5.03 -2.15
CA PRO A 33 13.64 -3.99 -1.12
C PRO A 33 12.58 -2.91 -1.38
N GLY A 34 12.30 -2.10 -0.35
CA GLY A 34 11.54 -0.85 -0.50
C GLY A 34 10.17 -1.02 -1.18
N PRO A 35 9.78 -0.09 -2.07
CA PRO A 35 8.47 -0.13 -2.74
C PRO A 35 8.21 -1.38 -3.59
N ALA A 36 9.24 -1.95 -4.25
CA ALA A 36 9.11 -3.15 -5.07
C ALA A 36 8.61 -4.36 -4.26
N ARG A 37 8.95 -4.43 -2.97
CA ARG A 37 8.43 -5.44 -2.04
C ARG A 37 6.91 -5.34 -1.88
N ILE A 38 6.40 -4.12 -1.75
CA ILE A 38 4.97 -3.86 -1.58
C ILE A 38 4.22 -4.18 -2.87
N GLU A 39 4.78 -3.80 -4.03
CA GLU A 39 4.25 -4.19 -5.34
C GLU A 39 4.20 -5.73 -5.50
N LEU A 40 5.22 -6.44 -5.01
CA LEU A 40 5.25 -7.91 -5.06
C LEU A 40 4.13 -8.54 -4.24
N LEU A 41 3.95 -8.06 -3.01
CA LEU A 41 2.87 -8.52 -2.14
C LEU A 41 1.49 -8.29 -2.78
N GLY A 42 1.28 -7.11 -3.37
CA GLY A 42 0.06 -6.81 -4.12
C GLY A 42 -0.14 -7.73 -5.32
N THR A 43 0.93 -8.03 -6.06
CA THR A 43 0.93 -8.94 -7.20
C THR A 43 0.58 -10.37 -6.80
N ASP A 44 1.13 -10.86 -5.68
CA ASP A 44 0.87 -12.20 -5.16
C ASP A 44 -0.55 -12.34 -4.59
N ALA A 45 -1.05 -11.27 -3.96
CA ALA A 45 -2.38 -11.25 -3.38
C ALA A 45 -3.47 -11.16 -4.45
N ALA A 46 -3.25 -10.42 -5.54
CA ALA A 46 -4.29 -10.09 -6.51
C ALA A 46 -5.02 -11.30 -7.11
N PRO A 47 -4.37 -12.38 -7.58
CA PRO A 47 -5.06 -13.57 -8.10
C PRO A 47 -5.93 -14.26 -7.05
N ARG A 48 -5.47 -14.32 -5.80
CA ARG A 48 -6.21 -14.95 -4.69
C ARG A 48 -7.45 -14.13 -4.34
N LEU A 49 -7.30 -12.82 -4.26
CA LEU A 49 -8.41 -11.90 -3.98
C LEU A 49 -9.43 -11.89 -5.12
N TYR A 50 -8.97 -11.99 -6.35
CA TYR A 50 -9.85 -12.10 -7.51
C TYR A 50 -10.63 -13.42 -7.51
N ALA A 51 -9.98 -14.55 -7.19
CA ALA A 51 -10.69 -15.82 -7.02
C ALA A 51 -11.78 -15.72 -5.93
N LEU A 52 -11.46 -15.13 -4.78
CA LEU A 52 -12.45 -14.88 -3.73
C LEU A 52 -13.59 -13.96 -4.20
N TYR A 53 -13.28 -12.93 -5.00
CA TYR A 53 -14.29 -12.04 -5.59
C TYR A 53 -15.25 -12.78 -6.53
N GLN A 54 -14.73 -13.71 -7.35
CA GLN A 54 -15.55 -14.54 -8.24
C GLN A 54 -16.49 -15.48 -7.47
N ASP A 55 -16.07 -15.90 -6.29
CA ASP A 55 -16.83 -16.79 -5.41
C ASP A 55 -17.87 -16.03 -4.56
N LEU A 56 -17.95 -14.69 -4.64
CA LEU A 56 -18.91 -13.90 -3.87
C LEU A 56 -20.34 -14.14 -4.36
N GLU A 57 -21.23 -14.45 -3.41
CA GLU A 57 -22.67 -14.44 -3.64
C GLU A 57 -23.23 -13.04 -3.38
N TRP A 58 -23.72 -12.39 -4.44
CA TRP A 58 -24.33 -11.07 -4.36
C TRP A 58 -25.79 -11.16 -3.92
N ARG A 59 -26.17 -10.27 -3.00
CA ARG A 59 -27.56 -10.08 -2.58
C ARG A 59 -28.00 -8.66 -2.93
N ASP A 60 -29.23 -8.53 -3.43
CA ASP A 60 -29.79 -7.22 -3.82
C ASP A 60 -30.24 -6.38 -2.60
N GLU A 61 -30.42 -7.03 -1.45
CA GLU A 61 -30.88 -6.41 -0.21
C GLU A 61 -30.03 -6.87 0.98
N ALA A 62 -29.76 -5.95 1.89
CA ALA A 62 -29.11 -6.24 3.16
C ALA A 62 -29.82 -5.47 4.29
N ALA A 63 -30.24 -6.18 5.34
CA ALA A 63 -30.66 -5.55 6.58
C ALA A 63 -29.41 -5.05 7.31
N ILE A 64 -29.43 -3.78 7.71
CA ILE A 64 -28.32 -3.15 8.42
C ILE A 64 -28.84 -2.66 9.75
N GLU A 65 -28.24 -3.15 10.82
CA GLU A 65 -28.47 -2.64 12.16
C GLU A 65 -27.14 -2.24 12.78
N VAL A 66 -27.08 -1.04 13.36
CA VAL A 66 -25.85 -0.48 13.92
C VAL A 66 -26.13 -0.01 15.34
N ARG A 67 -25.17 -0.27 16.23
CA ARG A 67 -25.13 0.28 17.58
C ARG A 67 -23.70 0.71 17.89
N SER A 68 -23.54 1.96 18.29
CA SER A 68 -22.30 2.53 18.75
C SER A 68 -22.42 2.90 20.23
N ARG A 69 -21.33 2.73 20.98
CA ARG A 69 -21.27 3.08 22.40
C ARG A 69 -19.95 3.76 22.73
N ARG A 70 -20.03 4.92 23.37
CA ARG A 70 -18.89 5.49 24.10
C ARG A 70 -18.74 4.76 25.43
N VAL A 71 -17.55 4.22 25.66
CA VAL A 71 -17.23 3.45 26.87
C VAL A 71 -16.16 4.17 27.68
N ASP A 72 -16.26 4.08 29.00
CA ASP A 72 -15.26 4.62 29.91
C ASP A 72 -14.14 3.61 30.12
N LEU A 73 -12.90 4.08 30.01
CA LEU A 73 -11.70 3.28 30.24
C LEU A 73 -11.14 3.66 31.60
N ASN A 74 -11.31 2.74 32.56
CA ASN A 74 -10.77 2.89 33.90
C ASN A 74 -10.48 1.53 34.52
N TYR A 75 -9.67 1.54 35.57
CA TYR A 75 -9.20 0.34 36.25
C TYR A 75 -10.33 -0.61 36.67
N ALA A 76 -11.44 -0.07 37.19
CA ALA A 76 -12.59 -0.85 37.63
C ALA A 76 -13.38 -1.44 36.46
N ALA A 77 -13.67 -0.65 35.43
CA ALA A 77 -14.41 -1.10 34.25
C ALA A 77 -13.69 -2.24 33.50
N LEU A 78 -12.36 -2.23 33.51
CA LEU A 78 -11.52 -3.28 32.94
C LEU A 78 -11.40 -4.53 33.82
N GLY A 79 -11.99 -4.53 35.02
CA GLY A 79 -12.02 -5.68 35.93
C GLY A 79 -10.76 -5.84 36.80
N TYR A 80 -9.93 -4.81 36.93
CA TYR A 80 -8.71 -4.93 37.73
C TYR A 80 -8.94 -4.82 39.25
N GLU A 81 -10.10 -4.35 39.71
CA GLU A 81 -10.43 -4.34 41.16
C GLU A 81 -10.44 -5.74 41.77
N ASP A 82 -10.81 -6.74 40.98
CA ASP A 82 -10.86 -8.15 41.39
C ASP A 82 -9.59 -8.94 41.01
N SER A 83 -8.52 -8.23 40.60
CA SER A 83 -7.28 -8.83 40.08
C SER A 83 -6.03 -8.37 40.85
N GLU A 84 -5.03 -9.25 40.92
CA GLU A 84 -3.68 -8.89 41.36
C GLU A 84 -2.79 -8.37 40.22
N GLU A 85 -3.32 -8.34 39.00
CA GLU A 85 -2.63 -7.84 37.82
C GLU A 85 -2.59 -6.32 37.74
N PHE A 86 -1.70 -5.83 36.87
CA PHE A 86 -1.58 -4.41 36.52
C PHE A 86 -1.29 -3.51 37.75
N LYS A 87 -0.37 -3.98 38.59
CA LYS A 87 0.20 -3.27 39.75
C LYS A 87 1.72 -3.19 39.62
N SER A 88 2.30 -2.12 40.16
CA SER A 88 3.75 -1.91 40.16
C SER A 88 4.49 -2.80 41.17
N GLY A 89 5.82 -2.78 41.16
CA GLY A 89 6.68 -3.46 42.14
C GLY A 89 6.40 -3.13 43.62
N SER A 90 5.79 -1.98 43.91
CA SER A 90 5.37 -1.58 45.26
C SER A 90 3.92 -1.97 45.58
N GLY A 91 3.23 -2.68 44.68
CA GLY A 91 1.82 -3.06 44.82
C GLY A 91 0.84 -1.93 44.51
N LEU A 92 1.30 -0.81 43.96
CA LEU A 92 0.41 0.31 43.60
C LEU A 92 -0.26 0.04 42.24
N PRO A 93 -1.59 0.19 42.13
CA PRO A 93 -2.32 -0.03 40.88
C PRO A 93 -2.08 1.09 39.86
N TYR A 94 -2.03 0.72 38.58
CA TYR A 94 -2.01 1.67 37.46
C TYR A 94 -3.43 2.15 37.13
N ILE A 95 -4.02 2.96 38.03
CA ILE A 95 -5.44 3.36 37.98
C ILE A 95 -5.83 4.05 36.67
N TRP A 96 -4.91 4.83 36.10
CA TRP A 96 -5.12 5.68 34.92
C TRP A 96 -4.44 5.11 33.66
N GLY A 97 -4.09 3.82 33.68
CA GLY A 97 -3.32 3.19 32.61
C GLY A 97 -1.81 3.23 32.87
N ALA A 98 -1.08 2.52 32.01
CA ALA A 98 0.36 2.40 32.08
C ALA A 98 0.93 2.26 30.67
N TRP A 99 2.15 2.76 30.45
CA TRP A 99 2.81 2.72 29.15
C TRP A 99 4.22 2.14 29.26
N GLN A 100 4.75 1.57 28.18
CA GLN A 100 6.08 0.96 28.13
C GLN A 100 6.31 0.00 29.29
N CYS A 101 5.40 -0.97 29.42
CA CYS A 101 5.46 -1.99 30.45
C CYS A 101 6.59 -2.97 30.15
N ASN A 102 7.81 -2.66 30.62
CA ASN A 102 8.98 -3.52 30.52
C ASN A 102 8.84 -4.71 31.47
N VAL A 103 8.07 -5.71 31.07
CA VAL A 103 8.05 -7.01 31.72
C VAL A 103 9.31 -7.76 31.30
N GLY A 104 10.37 -7.62 32.12
CA GLY A 104 11.77 -7.82 31.77
C GLY A 104 12.10 -8.97 30.82
N GLN A 105 12.91 -8.67 29.78
CA GLN A 105 13.39 -9.63 28.76
C GLN A 105 12.40 -10.75 28.44
N GLY A 106 11.13 -10.40 28.20
CA GLY A 106 10.18 -11.33 27.61
C GLY A 106 10.82 -11.93 26.36
N ASP A 107 10.91 -13.25 26.33
CA ASP A 107 11.25 -14.00 25.13
C ASP A 107 9.94 -14.64 24.69
N ASP A 108 9.35 -14.13 23.61
CA ASP A 108 8.04 -14.58 23.12
C ASP A 108 8.01 -16.09 22.82
N ALA A 109 9.18 -16.72 22.64
CA ALA A 109 9.32 -18.16 22.43
C ALA A 109 9.46 -18.98 23.73
N ASN A 110 9.51 -18.34 24.90
CA ASN A 110 9.78 -19.00 26.18
C ASN A 110 8.70 -18.71 27.24
N PRO A 111 7.73 -19.63 27.45
CA PRO A 111 6.67 -19.44 28.45
C PRO A 111 7.18 -19.17 29.88
N ALA A 112 8.42 -19.55 30.21
CA ALA A 112 9.00 -19.30 31.53
C ALA A 112 9.28 -17.80 31.79
N THR A 113 9.32 -16.96 30.75
CA THR A 113 9.49 -15.51 30.88
C THR A 113 8.17 -14.77 31.10
N SER A 114 7.01 -15.45 31.07
CA SER A 114 5.71 -14.84 31.30
C SER A 114 5.68 -13.99 32.57
N SER A 115 5.02 -12.84 32.47
CA SER A 115 4.85 -11.87 33.55
C SER A 115 3.57 -12.05 34.35
N GLU A 116 2.75 -13.06 34.05
CA GLU A 116 1.53 -13.37 34.78
C GLU A 116 1.83 -13.56 36.28
N GLY A 117 1.01 -12.94 37.13
CA GLY A 117 1.14 -12.92 38.59
C GLY A 117 2.32 -12.11 39.13
N LYS A 118 3.14 -11.50 38.26
CA LYS A 118 4.33 -10.72 38.65
C LYS A 118 4.03 -9.22 38.67
N PRO A 119 4.69 -8.42 39.53
CA PRO A 119 4.60 -6.97 39.48
C PRO A 119 5.09 -6.43 38.13
N LYS A 120 4.44 -5.37 37.63
CA LYS A 120 4.80 -4.74 36.35
C LYS A 120 5.76 -3.59 36.57
N SER A 121 6.57 -3.33 35.55
CA SER A 121 7.48 -2.18 35.49
C SER A 121 7.08 -1.30 34.32
N CYS A 122 6.06 -0.48 34.52
CA CYS A 122 5.52 0.43 33.51
C CYS A 122 5.75 1.90 33.90
N ALA A 123 5.76 2.78 32.90
CA ALA A 123 5.55 4.20 33.10
C ALA A 123 4.08 4.47 33.48
N ASP A 124 3.86 5.20 34.56
CA ASP A 124 2.51 5.57 35.00
C ASP A 124 1.95 6.69 34.10
N VAL A 125 0.84 6.42 33.41
CA VAL A 125 0.19 7.40 32.51
C VAL A 125 -0.25 8.64 33.27
N LYS A 126 -0.61 8.51 34.55
CA LYS A 126 -0.92 9.68 35.40
C LYS A 126 0.28 10.61 35.49
N GLN A 127 1.46 10.07 35.78
CA GLN A 127 2.66 10.87 35.92
C GLN A 127 3.04 11.53 34.58
N LEU A 128 2.83 10.83 33.47
CA LEU A 128 3.07 11.37 32.13
C LEU A 128 2.16 12.57 31.85
N LEU A 129 0.85 12.43 32.07
CA LEU A 129 -0.14 13.49 31.89
C LEU A 129 0.14 14.70 32.78
N GLU A 130 0.44 14.48 34.06
CA GLU A 130 0.79 15.55 34.99
C GLU A 130 2.06 16.30 34.56
N THR A 131 3.04 15.60 33.96
CA THR A 131 4.27 16.22 33.44
C THR A 131 4.00 17.08 32.19
N LEU A 132 2.96 16.74 31.43
CA LEU A 132 2.53 17.46 30.23
C LEU A 132 1.51 18.57 30.53
N ASP A 133 1.11 18.76 31.80
CA ASP A 133 0.04 19.67 32.23
C ASP A 133 -1.33 19.34 31.58
N GLU A 134 -1.57 18.04 31.35
CA GLU A 134 -2.79 17.53 30.75
C GLU A 134 -3.80 17.03 31.80
N PRO A 135 -5.12 17.11 31.54
CA PRO A 135 -6.15 16.74 32.51
C PRO A 135 -6.21 15.22 32.75
N ILE A 136 -6.65 14.87 33.97
CA ILE A 136 -6.95 13.49 34.36
C ILE A 136 -8.39 13.44 34.90
N PRO A 137 -9.29 12.65 34.31
CA PRO A 137 -9.09 11.80 33.14
C PRO A 137 -8.87 12.60 31.84
N HIS A 138 -8.04 12.06 30.95
CA HIS A 138 -7.75 12.61 29.62
C HIS A 138 -8.70 12.03 28.55
N PRO A 139 -9.30 12.86 27.67
CA PRO A 139 -10.32 12.41 26.71
C PRO A 139 -9.85 11.37 25.69
N GLU A 140 -8.58 11.42 25.26
CA GLU A 140 -8.03 10.47 24.26
C GLU A 140 -7.57 9.13 24.85
N MET A 141 -7.58 8.98 26.18
CA MET A 141 -7.08 7.77 26.84
C MET A 141 -8.10 7.10 27.74
N HIS A 142 -9.06 7.85 28.28
CA HIS A 142 -10.00 7.36 29.29
C HIS A 142 -11.43 7.18 28.77
N GLN A 143 -11.64 7.43 27.48
CA GLN A 143 -12.89 7.13 26.78
C GLN A 143 -12.57 6.70 25.36
N THR A 144 -13.39 5.79 24.81
CA THR A 144 -13.30 5.43 23.40
C THR A 144 -14.68 5.07 22.85
N LEU A 145 -14.79 4.92 21.53
CA LEU A 145 -16.01 4.57 20.83
C LEU A 145 -15.91 3.16 20.26
N LEU A 146 -16.89 2.33 20.56
CA LEU A 146 -17.03 0.98 20.02
C LEU A 146 -18.30 0.93 19.15
N THR A 147 -18.26 0.18 18.05
CA THR A 147 -19.39 -0.01 17.15
C THR A 147 -19.51 -1.48 16.77
N ALA A 148 -20.69 -2.02 17.01
CA ALA A 148 -21.12 -3.29 16.45
C ALA A 148 -22.22 -3.03 15.42
N ALA A 149 -22.16 -3.72 14.30
CA ALA A 149 -23.21 -3.70 13.29
C ALA A 149 -23.48 -5.10 12.78
N MET A 150 -24.73 -5.35 12.38
CA MET A 150 -25.12 -6.54 11.62
C MET A 150 -25.43 -6.12 10.19
N PHE A 151 -24.84 -6.84 9.23
CA PHE A 151 -25.09 -6.75 7.80
C PHE A 151 -25.64 -8.10 7.34
N GLY A 152 -26.96 -8.27 7.45
CA GLY A 152 -27.58 -9.59 7.34
C GLY A 152 -27.03 -10.54 8.41
N GLU A 153 -26.20 -11.50 7.98
CA GLU A 153 -25.66 -12.59 8.79
C GLU A 153 -24.21 -12.33 9.26
N VAL A 154 -23.65 -11.18 8.86
CA VAL A 154 -22.26 -10.81 9.14
C VAL A 154 -22.22 -9.67 10.16
N ALA A 155 -21.54 -9.89 11.28
CA ALA A 155 -21.23 -8.86 12.26
C ALA A 155 -20.00 -8.05 11.83
N LEU A 156 -20.10 -6.73 11.84
CA LEU A 156 -18.94 -5.83 11.79
C LEU A 156 -18.64 -5.34 13.20
N ILE A 157 -17.40 -5.52 13.66
CA ILE A 157 -16.97 -5.18 15.00
C ILE A 157 -15.71 -4.30 14.92
N THR A 158 -15.76 -3.11 15.51
CA THR A 158 -14.64 -2.14 15.52
C THR A 158 -13.71 -2.35 16.70
N LEU A 159 -12.40 -2.23 16.52
CA LEU A 159 -11.41 -2.30 17.58
C LEU A 159 -10.55 -1.01 17.57
N PRO A 160 -10.51 -0.25 18.68
CA PRO A 160 -9.89 1.08 18.75
C PRO A 160 -8.37 1.01 18.92
N GLY A 161 -7.66 0.45 17.95
CA GLY A 161 -6.20 0.28 18.01
C GLY A 161 -5.67 -0.77 17.05
N GLU A 162 -4.53 -1.34 17.37
CA GLU A 162 -3.80 -2.33 16.56
C GLU A 162 -3.98 -3.73 17.17
N PRO A 163 -5.08 -4.45 16.87
CA PRO A 163 -5.29 -5.78 17.45
C PRO A 163 -4.32 -6.79 16.88
N THR A 164 -3.76 -7.58 17.79
CA THR A 164 -2.97 -8.78 17.48
C THR A 164 -3.87 -9.93 17.02
N TYR A 165 -3.26 -10.95 16.43
CA TYR A 165 -3.96 -12.14 15.97
C TYR A 165 -4.79 -12.80 17.08
N SER A 166 -4.27 -12.88 18.30
CA SER A 166 -4.97 -13.50 19.44
C SER A 166 -6.27 -12.77 19.80
N VAL A 167 -6.30 -11.43 19.71
CA VAL A 167 -7.52 -10.63 19.92
C VAL A 167 -8.55 -10.93 18.84
N ILE A 168 -8.13 -11.01 17.57
CA ILE A 168 -9.04 -11.36 16.48
C ILE A 168 -9.55 -12.79 16.61
N LYS A 169 -8.69 -13.72 17.03
CA LYS A 169 -9.11 -15.09 17.34
C LYS A 169 -10.16 -15.10 18.45
N TYR A 170 -9.91 -14.38 19.55
CA TYR A 170 -10.85 -14.28 20.66
C TYR A 170 -12.20 -13.72 20.19
N LEU A 171 -12.20 -12.65 19.40
CA LEU A 171 -13.40 -12.08 18.81
C LEU A 171 -14.17 -13.10 17.94
N ARG A 172 -13.48 -13.80 17.03
CA ARG A 172 -14.09 -14.84 16.18
C ARG A 172 -14.70 -15.95 17.01
N ASP A 173 -13.99 -16.42 18.03
CA ASP A 173 -14.48 -17.46 18.93
C ASP A 173 -15.73 -16.99 19.68
N GLN A 174 -15.77 -15.73 20.14
CA GLN A 174 -16.96 -15.16 20.80
C GLN A 174 -18.14 -15.02 19.83
N VAL A 175 -17.94 -14.50 18.62
CA VAL A 175 -19.03 -14.33 17.66
C VAL A 175 -19.59 -15.68 17.22
N ALA A 176 -18.76 -16.69 17.02
CA ALA A 176 -19.18 -18.04 16.62
C ALA A 176 -20.09 -18.75 17.65
N THR A 177 -20.23 -18.22 18.88
CA THR A 177 -21.21 -18.72 19.86
C THR A 177 -22.63 -18.20 19.64
N ARG A 178 -22.83 -17.34 18.64
CA ARG A 178 -24.11 -16.71 18.29
C ARG A 178 -24.61 -17.22 16.95
N GLU A 179 -25.92 -17.24 16.79
CA GLU A 179 -26.59 -17.71 15.58
C GLU A 179 -27.70 -16.74 15.15
N VAL A 180 -27.90 -16.62 13.84
CA VAL A 180 -29.04 -15.95 13.20
C VAL A 180 -29.66 -16.94 12.23
N ASP A 181 -30.99 -17.12 12.29
CA ASP A 181 -31.74 -18.02 11.42
C ASP A 181 -31.20 -19.47 11.33
N GLY A 182 -30.55 -19.94 12.42
CA GLY A 182 -29.99 -21.28 12.52
C GLY A 182 -28.61 -21.45 11.87
N ALA A 183 -27.95 -20.35 11.50
CA ALA A 183 -26.57 -20.32 11.03
C ALA A 183 -25.68 -19.53 11.99
N PRO A 184 -24.40 -19.92 12.17
CA PRO A 184 -23.45 -19.13 12.95
C PRO A 184 -23.26 -17.73 12.36
N VAL A 185 -23.17 -16.72 13.22
CA VAL A 185 -22.83 -15.36 12.80
C VAL A 185 -21.37 -15.32 12.35
N GLU A 186 -21.10 -14.70 11.21
CA GLU A 186 -19.73 -14.43 10.75
C GLU A 186 -19.26 -13.05 11.22
N VAL A 187 -17.94 -12.80 11.24
CA VAL A 187 -17.41 -11.51 11.71
C VAL A 187 -16.39 -10.89 10.76
N LEU A 188 -16.60 -9.60 10.49
CA LEU A 188 -15.62 -8.67 9.93
C LEU A 188 -15.08 -7.79 11.06
N ALA A 189 -13.84 -8.03 11.46
CA ALA A 189 -13.18 -7.25 12.49
C ALA A 189 -12.39 -6.10 11.88
N PHE A 190 -12.65 -4.88 12.35
CA PHE A 190 -12.01 -3.64 11.87
C PHE A 190 -11.06 -3.14 12.96
N GLY A 191 -9.75 -3.36 12.80
CA GLY A 191 -8.75 -2.64 13.57
C GLY A 191 -8.69 -1.17 13.16
N TYR A 192 -7.91 -0.36 13.89
CA TYR A 192 -7.66 1.06 13.62
C TYR A 192 -8.96 1.87 13.42
N SER A 193 -10.03 1.49 14.11
CA SER A 193 -11.35 2.06 13.86
C SER A 193 -11.91 2.77 15.08
N GLN A 194 -12.60 3.89 14.82
CA GLN A 194 -13.15 4.83 15.80
C GLN A 194 -12.12 5.61 16.62
N ASP A 195 -11.00 4.99 16.98
CA ASP A 195 -9.94 5.55 17.83
C ASP A 195 -8.62 4.76 17.66
N HIS A 196 -7.53 5.23 18.29
CA HIS A 196 -6.21 4.61 18.21
C HIS A 196 -5.54 4.49 19.59
N LEU A 197 -5.94 3.49 20.37
CA LEU A 197 -5.40 3.19 21.71
C LEU A 197 -4.13 2.32 21.66
N LEU A 198 -3.30 2.53 20.64
CA LEU A 198 -2.10 1.75 20.36
C LEU A 198 -2.44 0.26 20.19
N TYR A 199 -1.57 -0.64 20.65
CA TYR A 199 -1.71 -2.08 20.47
C TYR A 199 -2.77 -2.67 21.38
N LEU A 200 -3.50 -3.65 20.84
CA LEU A 200 -4.47 -4.44 21.58
C LEU A 200 -4.00 -5.90 21.60
N THR A 201 -3.61 -6.38 22.77
CA THR A 201 -3.16 -7.76 22.99
C THR A 201 -4.14 -8.52 23.89
N HIS A 202 -4.31 -9.81 23.61
CA HIS A 202 -5.04 -10.71 24.51
C HIS A 202 -4.21 -10.96 25.77
N PRO A 203 -4.79 -11.23 26.96
CA PRO A 203 -4.03 -11.50 28.18
C PRO A 203 -2.89 -12.49 28.00
N ASP A 204 -3.12 -13.58 27.26
CA ASP A 204 -2.13 -14.63 27.02
C ASP A 204 -0.85 -14.10 26.36
N ASP A 205 -0.99 -13.16 25.40
CA ASP A 205 0.13 -12.53 24.71
C ASP A 205 0.71 -11.39 25.54
N TRP A 206 -0.16 -10.58 26.18
CA TRP A 206 0.26 -9.45 26.99
C TRP A 206 1.23 -9.88 28.10
N PHE A 207 0.91 -11.00 28.76
CA PHE A 207 1.78 -11.52 29.82
C PHE A 207 3.11 -12.04 29.29
N GLN A 208 3.15 -12.57 28.07
CA GLN A 208 4.36 -13.08 27.47
C GLN A 208 5.38 -11.97 27.19
N GLY A 209 4.92 -10.77 26.84
CA GLY A 209 5.74 -9.60 26.58
C GLY A 209 5.73 -9.21 25.10
N GLY A 210 6.83 -8.61 24.64
CA GLY A 210 6.95 -8.11 23.27
C GLY A 210 6.54 -6.65 23.11
N TYR A 211 6.80 -6.11 21.92
CA TYR A 211 6.60 -4.70 21.61
C TYR A 211 5.13 -4.29 21.73
N GLU A 212 4.23 -5.14 21.24
CA GLU A 212 2.78 -4.93 21.23
C GLU A 212 2.25 -4.81 22.67
N SER A 213 2.76 -5.66 23.57
CA SER A 213 2.39 -5.68 24.99
C SER A 213 2.93 -4.47 25.74
N GLU A 214 4.19 -4.07 25.46
CA GLU A 214 4.80 -2.86 26.01
C GLU A 214 4.03 -1.59 25.62
N MET A 215 3.44 -1.58 24.43
CA MET A 215 2.70 -0.45 23.87
C MET A 215 1.19 -0.48 24.18
N SER A 216 0.71 -1.44 24.97
CA SER A 216 -0.70 -1.55 25.36
C SER A 216 -1.03 -0.69 26.60
N LEU A 217 -1.75 0.43 26.42
CA LEU A 217 -1.99 1.46 27.46
C LEU A 217 -2.76 0.96 28.70
N TRP A 218 -3.64 -0.01 28.52
CA TRP A 218 -4.61 -0.45 29.53
C TRP A 218 -4.34 -1.87 30.03
N GLY A 219 -3.14 -2.40 29.78
CA GLY A 219 -2.71 -3.70 30.30
C GLY A 219 -3.43 -4.91 29.66
N PRO A 220 -3.32 -6.09 30.28
CA PRO A 220 -3.73 -7.37 29.67
C PRO A 220 -5.24 -7.47 29.40
N PHE A 221 -6.10 -6.75 30.12
CA PHE A 221 -7.56 -6.94 30.04
C PHE A 221 -8.25 -6.00 29.04
N ALA A 222 -7.53 -5.03 28.48
CA ALA A 222 -8.10 -3.98 27.63
C ALA A 222 -8.79 -4.52 26.37
N ALA A 223 -8.07 -5.32 25.58
CA ALA A 223 -8.61 -5.85 24.32
C ALA A 223 -9.80 -6.78 24.56
N LYS A 224 -9.71 -7.61 25.60
CA LYS A 224 -10.79 -8.51 26.02
C LYS A 224 -12.04 -7.71 26.41
N PHE A 225 -11.88 -6.66 27.20
CA PHE A 225 -12.98 -5.75 27.56
C PHE A 225 -13.68 -5.16 26.33
N PHE A 226 -12.91 -4.72 25.31
CA PHE A 226 -13.49 -4.19 24.08
C PHE A 226 -14.31 -5.22 23.31
N VAL A 227 -13.80 -6.45 23.21
CA VAL A 227 -14.53 -7.56 22.58
C VAL A 227 -15.79 -7.89 23.39
N ASP A 228 -15.67 -8.13 24.68
CA ASP A 228 -16.80 -8.46 25.57
C ASP A 228 -17.91 -7.40 25.51
N ARG A 229 -17.52 -6.13 25.52
CA ARG A 229 -18.46 -5.02 25.49
C ARG A 229 -19.22 -4.95 24.16
N GLN A 230 -18.55 -5.28 23.06
CA GLN A 230 -19.19 -5.35 21.75
C GLN A 230 -20.03 -6.60 21.59
N MET A 231 -19.67 -7.71 22.23
CA MET A 231 -20.49 -8.91 22.28
C MET A 231 -21.82 -8.64 22.99
N ALA A 232 -21.79 -7.90 24.11
CA ALA A 232 -23.02 -7.45 24.76
C ALA A 232 -23.89 -6.56 23.85
N THR A 233 -23.27 -5.67 23.07
CA THR A 233 -23.99 -4.85 22.08
C THR A 233 -24.56 -5.71 20.94
N LEU A 234 -23.79 -6.67 20.45
CA LEU A 234 -24.24 -7.61 19.43
C LEU A 234 -25.42 -8.43 19.93
N ASP A 235 -25.40 -8.91 21.18
CA ASP A 235 -26.52 -9.62 21.79
C ASP A 235 -27.80 -8.78 21.81
N THR A 236 -27.71 -7.48 22.09
CA THR A 236 -28.89 -6.59 22.03
C THR A 236 -29.43 -6.43 20.63
N ILE A 237 -28.55 -6.36 19.61
CA ILE A 237 -28.96 -6.33 18.20
C ILE A 237 -29.68 -7.62 17.83
N LEU A 238 -29.09 -8.78 18.14
CA LEU A 238 -29.65 -10.09 17.81
C LEU A 238 -30.96 -10.39 18.54
N ALA A 239 -31.13 -9.84 19.74
CA ALA A 239 -32.38 -9.92 20.49
C ALA A 239 -33.49 -9.00 19.93
N GLY A 240 -33.18 -8.15 18.94
CA GLY A 240 -34.11 -7.17 18.39
C GLY A 240 -34.51 -6.09 19.40
N GLU A 241 -33.61 -5.77 20.34
CA GLU A 241 -33.90 -4.77 21.35
C GLU A 241 -33.87 -3.34 20.76
N ASP A 242 -35.00 -2.65 20.91
CA ASP A 242 -35.10 -1.23 20.61
C ASP A 242 -34.17 -0.44 21.53
N GLY A 243 -33.17 0.21 20.95
CA GLY A 243 -32.19 1.01 21.68
C GLY A 243 -31.71 2.19 20.84
N PRO A 244 -31.09 3.20 21.45
CA PRO A 244 -30.51 4.28 20.69
C PRO A 244 -29.35 3.74 19.82
N VAL A 245 -29.24 4.24 18.60
CA VAL A 245 -28.11 3.94 17.70
C VAL A 245 -26.79 4.30 18.36
N PHE A 246 -26.78 5.35 19.19
CA PHE A 246 -25.62 5.78 19.94
C PHE A 246 -25.95 5.89 21.44
N ALA A 247 -25.13 5.26 22.28
CA ALA A 247 -25.22 5.35 23.73
C ALA A 247 -23.88 5.80 24.34
N GLU A 248 -23.93 6.42 25.50
CA GLU A 248 -22.72 6.85 26.24
C GLU A 248 -22.82 6.38 27.68
N GLU A 249 -21.73 5.83 28.21
CA GLU A 249 -21.63 5.46 29.64
C GLU A 249 -21.52 6.69 30.53
N SER A 250 -20.78 7.70 30.06
CA SER A 250 -20.69 9.01 30.67
C SER A 250 -20.53 10.11 29.61
N PRO A 251 -20.79 11.38 29.96
CA PRO A 251 -20.58 12.50 29.03
C PRO A 251 -19.15 12.54 28.47
N PRO A 252 -18.93 13.08 27.26
CA PRO A 252 -17.60 13.23 26.69
C PRO A 252 -16.66 14.00 27.63
N LEU A 253 -15.47 13.44 27.88
CA LEU A 253 -14.44 14.06 28.71
C LEU A 253 -13.80 15.30 28.08
N GLY A 254 -13.98 15.51 26.77
CA GLY A 254 -13.43 16.63 26.02
C GLY A 254 -14.43 17.19 25.02
N SER A 255 -14.29 18.48 24.73
CA SER A 255 -14.95 19.09 23.56
C SER A 255 -14.03 18.99 22.35
N PRO A 256 -14.56 18.95 21.11
CA PRO A 256 -13.74 19.05 19.91
C PRO A 256 -12.82 20.27 20.01
N GLY A 257 -11.52 20.05 19.87
CA GLY A 257 -10.54 21.12 19.85
C GLY A 257 -10.79 22.08 18.68
N THR A 258 -10.32 23.32 18.81
CA THR A 258 -10.30 24.25 17.67
C THR A 258 -9.11 23.92 16.78
N PHE A 259 -9.34 23.72 15.49
CA PHE A 259 -8.28 23.58 14.50
C PHE A 259 -8.05 24.92 13.78
N THR A 260 -6.82 25.42 13.82
CA THR A 260 -6.39 26.55 13.00
C THR A 260 -5.55 25.98 11.86
N PRO A 261 -5.99 26.05 10.60
CA PRO A 261 -5.18 25.63 9.47
C PRO A 261 -3.84 26.37 9.45
N ARG A 262 -2.77 25.64 9.09
CA ARG A 262 -1.47 26.25 8.79
C ARG A 262 -1.64 27.25 7.63
N GLY A 263 -1.04 28.43 7.76
CA GLY A 263 -0.99 29.40 6.65
C GLY A 263 -0.15 28.90 5.47
N TYR A 264 -0.42 29.43 4.27
CA TYR A 264 0.35 29.11 3.06
C TYR A 264 1.60 29.98 2.92
N GLU A 265 2.67 29.38 2.42
CA GLU A 265 3.89 30.09 2.04
C GLU A 265 3.80 30.52 0.57
N ARG A 266 4.14 31.77 0.26
CA ARG A 266 4.20 32.23 -1.13
C ARG A 266 5.33 31.50 -1.86
N SER A 267 5.03 30.89 -3.01
CA SER A 267 6.08 30.27 -3.81
C SER A 267 6.92 31.31 -4.53
N THR A 268 8.24 31.17 -4.47
CA THR A 268 9.20 32.07 -5.15
C THR A 268 9.66 31.58 -6.52
N ASN A 269 9.35 30.33 -6.89
CA ASN A 269 9.81 29.67 -8.11
C ASN A 269 8.71 28.88 -8.87
N PRO A 270 7.42 29.26 -8.85
CA PRO A 270 6.37 28.43 -9.44
C PRO A 270 6.54 28.32 -10.97
N GLY A 271 6.64 27.09 -11.49
CA GLY A 271 6.82 26.78 -12.90
C GLY A 271 8.27 26.77 -13.39
N ASP A 272 9.24 27.11 -12.56
CA ASP A 272 10.66 27.09 -12.95
C ASP A 272 11.14 25.64 -13.12
N VAL A 273 11.80 25.30 -14.23
CA VAL A 273 12.52 24.03 -14.36
C VAL A 273 13.80 24.11 -13.52
N ILE A 274 13.96 23.21 -12.56
CA ILE A 274 15.11 23.17 -11.64
C ILE A 274 16.15 22.15 -12.14
N ALA A 275 15.72 20.97 -12.57
CA ALA A 275 16.57 19.99 -13.21
C ALA A 275 15.79 19.15 -14.23
N GLU A 276 16.39 18.98 -15.41
CA GLU A 276 15.87 18.13 -16.48
C GLU A 276 16.19 16.66 -16.25
N ALA A 277 15.35 15.78 -16.78
CA ALA A 277 15.67 14.37 -16.91
C ALA A 277 16.78 14.17 -17.97
N PRO A 278 17.59 13.10 -17.88
CA PRO A 278 18.54 12.75 -18.94
C PRO A 278 17.81 12.60 -20.28
N GLY A 279 18.31 13.23 -21.34
CA GLY A 279 17.67 13.22 -22.66
C GLY A 279 17.67 11.87 -23.38
N LYS A 280 18.36 10.86 -22.85
CA LYS A 280 18.35 9.49 -23.35
C LYS A 280 18.39 8.52 -22.17
N LEU A 281 17.43 7.60 -22.13
CA LEU A 281 17.31 6.58 -21.09
C LEU A 281 16.95 5.22 -21.71
N GLU A 282 17.33 4.16 -21.02
CA GLU A 282 16.90 2.79 -21.30
C GLU A 282 15.72 2.40 -20.43
N ARG A 283 14.93 1.43 -20.88
CA ARG A 283 13.95 0.77 -20.01
C ARG A 283 14.62 0.23 -18.75
N GLY A 284 13.94 0.34 -17.62
CA GLY A 284 14.46 0.01 -16.28
C GLY A 284 15.20 1.17 -15.59
N GLN A 285 15.66 2.19 -16.33
CA GLN A 285 16.29 3.38 -15.73
C GLN A 285 15.25 4.38 -15.19
N THR A 286 15.69 5.30 -14.33
CA THR A 286 14.84 6.33 -13.71
C THR A 286 14.98 7.66 -14.44
N ALA A 287 13.87 8.20 -14.92
CA ALA A 287 13.75 9.61 -15.30
C ALA A 287 13.43 10.44 -14.05
N ARG A 288 14.30 11.38 -13.72
CA ARG A 288 14.12 12.33 -12.61
C ARG A 288 13.96 13.75 -13.17
N PHE A 289 12.84 14.38 -12.87
CA PHE A 289 12.53 15.75 -13.29
C PHE A 289 12.16 16.58 -12.06
N SER A 290 12.69 17.80 -11.95
CA SER A 290 12.38 18.70 -10.85
C SER A 290 12.06 20.12 -11.31
N TRP A 291 11.14 20.74 -10.60
CA TRP A 291 10.61 22.07 -10.90
C TRP A 291 10.24 22.81 -9.61
N GLY A 292 10.06 24.11 -9.69
CA GLY A 292 9.47 24.89 -8.62
C GLY A 292 7.95 24.85 -8.67
N GLY A 293 7.31 24.56 -7.54
CA GLY A 293 5.85 24.43 -7.42
C GLY A 293 5.31 25.19 -6.21
N GLY A 294 4.21 24.72 -5.62
CA GLY A 294 3.57 25.36 -4.48
C GLY A 294 3.87 24.70 -3.13
N ASP A 295 3.40 25.36 -2.07
CA ASP A 295 3.35 24.80 -0.72
C ASP A 295 2.57 23.46 -0.72
N PRO A 296 3.09 22.37 -0.12
CA PRO A 296 2.41 21.08 -0.06
C PRO A 296 0.99 21.11 0.53
N SER A 297 0.66 22.11 1.36
CA SER A 297 -0.69 22.30 1.91
C SER A 297 -1.74 22.72 0.87
N LEU A 298 -1.34 23.08 -0.36
CA LEU A 298 -2.25 23.32 -1.49
C LEU A 298 -2.53 22.07 -2.32
N GLY A 299 -1.87 20.95 -2.01
CA GLY A 299 -1.97 19.70 -2.75
C GLY A 299 -0.67 19.35 -3.47
N SER A 300 -0.51 18.06 -3.76
CA SER A 300 0.60 17.56 -4.56
C SER A 300 0.39 17.88 -6.05
N PRO A 301 1.47 18.12 -6.81
CA PRO A 301 1.37 18.26 -8.25
C PRO A 301 0.90 16.97 -8.91
N TYR A 302 0.22 17.11 -10.04
CA TYR A 302 -0.13 16.02 -10.94
C TYR A 302 0.87 15.96 -12.09
N VAL A 303 1.56 14.83 -12.22
CA VAL A 303 2.56 14.57 -13.26
C VAL A 303 2.09 13.44 -14.14
N VAL A 304 2.11 13.64 -15.45
CA VAL A 304 1.78 12.62 -16.45
C VAL A 304 2.95 12.40 -17.41
N VAL A 305 3.16 11.14 -17.82
CA VAL A 305 4.04 10.80 -18.94
C VAL A 305 3.29 11.04 -20.24
N GLU A 306 3.89 11.80 -21.14
CA GLU A 306 3.40 11.97 -22.51
C GLU A 306 4.39 11.36 -23.50
N VAL A 307 3.89 10.75 -24.56
CA VAL A 307 4.69 10.09 -25.60
C VAL A 307 4.42 10.76 -26.95
N ASP A 308 5.48 11.00 -27.72
CA ASP A 308 5.39 11.47 -29.09
C ASP A 308 4.69 10.42 -29.96
N GLN A 309 3.65 10.81 -30.68
CA GLN A 309 2.88 9.92 -31.56
C GLN A 309 3.57 9.67 -32.92
N GLY A 310 4.85 10.02 -33.05
CA GLY A 310 5.67 9.87 -34.26
C GLY A 310 5.58 11.05 -35.23
N ASN A 311 4.92 12.13 -34.81
CA ASN A 311 4.71 13.35 -35.60
C ASN A 311 5.13 14.63 -34.85
N GLY A 312 5.77 14.50 -33.69
CA GLY A 312 6.14 15.59 -32.79
C GLY A 312 5.01 16.03 -31.86
N GLU A 313 3.82 15.43 -31.95
CA GLU A 313 2.72 15.67 -31.02
C GLU A 313 2.81 14.70 -29.84
N PHE A 314 2.89 15.25 -28.64
CA PHE A 314 2.91 14.46 -27.40
C PHE A 314 1.49 14.27 -26.87
N ALA A 315 1.13 13.03 -26.57
CA ALA A 315 -0.13 12.68 -25.94
C ALA A 315 0.10 11.92 -24.62
N PRO A 316 -0.77 12.09 -23.61
CA PRO A 316 -0.70 11.31 -22.38
C PRO A 316 -0.68 9.80 -22.63
N GLN A 317 0.29 9.11 -22.03
CA GLN A 317 0.38 7.66 -22.10
C GLN A 317 -0.74 7.02 -21.27
N PRO A 318 -1.54 6.09 -21.82
CA PRO A 318 -2.53 5.35 -21.04
C PRO A 318 -1.92 4.63 -19.85
N SER A 319 -2.68 4.54 -18.75
CA SER A 319 -2.25 3.80 -17.57
C SER A 319 -2.05 2.31 -17.90
N PRO A 320 -0.98 1.66 -17.39
CA PRO A 320 -0.82 0.20 -17.52
C PRO A 320 -1.92 -0.57 -16.78
N SER A 321 -2.68 0.09 -15.89
CA SER A 321 -3.85 -0.49 -15.25
C SER A 321 -4.99 -0.83 -16.21
N GLY A 322 -4.99 -0.27 -17.43
CA GLY A 322 -6.00 -0.48 -18.46
C GLY A 322 -7.27 0.36 -18.27
N TRP A 323 -7.45 1.06 -17.15
CA TRP A 323 -8.66 1.83 -16.86
C TRP A 323 -8.83 3.02 -17.84
N PRO A 324 -9.93 3.06 -18.64
CA PRO A 324 -10.19 4.12 -19.60
C PRO A 324 -10.19 5.50 -18.98
N GLY A 325 -9.57 6.47 -19.67
CA GLY A 325 -9.48 7.86 -19.23
C GLY A 325 -8.44 8.10 -18.13
N THR A 326 -7.62 7.11 -17.79
CA THR A 326 -6.54 7.25 -16.81
C THR A 326 -5.18 7.07 -17.47
N TYR A 327 -4.17 7.76 -16.93
CA TYR A 327 -2.87 7.88 -17.57
C TYR A 327 -1.77 7.24 -16.71
N LEU A 328 -0.58 7.10 -17.29
CA LEU A 328 0.64 6.81 -16.56
C LEU A 328 1.06 8.10 -15.85
N ASP A 329 0.71 8.18 -14.56
CA ASP A 329 0.84 9.40 -13.75
C ASP A 329 1.31 9.10 -12.31
N ASN A 330 1.47 10.15 -11.50
CA ASN A 330 1.93 10.07 -10.12
C ASN A 330 0.80 9.94 -9.07
N THR A 331 -0.45 9.70 -9.48
CA THR A 331 -1.56 9.44 -8.52
C THR A 331 -1.57 8.00 -8.01
N ARG A 332 -0.74 7.15 -8.61
CA ARG A 332 -0.59 5.73 -8.31
C ARG A 332 0.87 5.40 -8.03
N TYR A 333 1.14 4.13 -7.78
CA TYR A 333 2.48 3.61 -7.47
C TYR A 333 3.49 3.73 -8.62
N HIS A 334 3.10 4.28 -9.78
CA HIS A 334 3.96 4.29 -10.95
C HIS A 334 5.15 5.25 -10.85
N MET A 335 5.02 6.30 -10.05
CA MET A 335 6.02 7.34 -9.85
C MET A 335 6.15 7.70 -8.36
N ILE A 336 7.31 8.24 -7.98
CA ILE A 336 7.54 8.79 -6.64
C ILE A 336 7.62 10.31 -6.74
N THR A 337 6.75 11.02 -6.03
CA THR A 337 6.77 12.50 -5.96
C THR A 337 7.36 12.95 -4.64
N ARG A 338 8.25 13.94 -4.69
CA ARG A 338 8.96 14.49 -3.54
C ARG A 338 8.90 16.01 -3.55
N VAL A 339 9.06 16.60 -2.37
CA VAL A 339 9.24 18.04 -2.20
C VAL A 339 10.46 18.29 -1.31
N ALA A 340 11.30 19.23 -1.72
CA ALA A 340 12.46 19.71 -0.98
C ALA A 340 12.38 21.25 -0.89
N PRO A 341 11.63 21.79 0.09
CA PRO A 341 11.52 23.23 0.24
C PRO A 341 12.87 23.88 0.60
N ASP A 342 13.14 25.07 0.05
CA ASP A 342 14.34 25.86 0.33
C ASP A 342 13.96 27.30 0.78
N PRO A 343 14.34 27.73 2.00
CA PRO A 343 15.05 26.95 3.03
C PRO A 343 14.26 25.73 3.49
N ALA A 344 14.92 24.78 4.18
CA ALA A 344 14.25 23.60 4.72
C ALA A 344 13.20 23.98 5.80
N PRO A 345 12.12 23.19 5.98
CA PRO A 345 11.16 23.41 7.06
C PRO A 345 11.81 23.35 8.45
N ASN A 346 11.42 24.27 9.33
CA ASN A 346 11.92 24.36 10.71
C ASN A 346 10.77 24.50 11.75
N GLY A 347 9.58 24.04 11.38
CA GLY A 347 8.36 24.16 12.19
C GLY A 347 7.67 25.53 12.10
N LYS A 348 8.20 26.48 11.32
CA LYS A 348 7.58 27.79 11.09
C LYS A 348 7.11 27.94 9.65
N VAL A 349 5.94 28.57 9.50
CA VAL A 349 5.46 29.09 8.21
C VAL A 349 6.26 30.36 7.88
N LEU A 350 6.79 30.43 6.67
CA LEU A 350 7.47 31.63 6.15
C LEU A 350 6.52 32.44 5.25
N ASP A 351 6.81 33.72 5.07
CA ASP A 351 6.05 34.55 4.11
C ASP A 351 6.23 34.04 2.68
N GLU A 352 7.45 33.60 2.35
CA GLU A 352 7.81 33.03 1.05
C GLU A 352 8.81 31.88 1.19
N ARG A 353 8.76 30.93 0.25
CA ARG A 353 9.68 29.80 0.17
C ARG A 353 9.79 29.28 -1.27
N ALA A 354 10.96 28.78 -1.66
CA ALA A 354 11.07 28.00 -2.89
C ALA A 354 10.60 26.56 -2.60
N HIS A 355 9.65 26.05 -3.37
CA HIS A 355 9.16 24.68 -3.20
C HIS A 355 9.63 23.83 -4.37
N VAL A 356 10.78 23.18 -4.23
CA VAL A 356 11.31 22.30 -5.27
C VAL A 356 10.58 20.97 -5.22
N TRP A 357 9.75 20.71 -6.22
CA TRP A 357 9.12 19.42 -6.44
C TRP A 357 9.94 18.58 -7.39
N MET A 358 9.85 17.26 -7.22
CA MET A 358 10.55 16.28 -8.03
C MET A 358 9.67 15.07 -8.24
N VAL A 359 9.80 14.46 -9.41
CA VAL A 359 9.19 13.18 -9.74
C VAL A 359 10.25 12.21 -10.25
N ASP A 360 10.15 10.97 -9.79
CA ASP A 360 10.94 9.85 -10.28
C ASP A 360 10.02 8.85 -10.96
N TRP A 361 10.26 8.64 -12.24
CA TRP A 361 9.59 7.65 -13.05
C TRP A 361 10.62 6.60 -13.49
N GLN A 362 10.57 5.41 -12.89
CA GLN A 362 11.35 4.28 -13.37
C GLN A 362 10.62 3.64 -14.56
N ILE A 363 11.27 3.66 -15.71
CA ILE A 363 10.70 3.27 -17.00
C ILE A 363 10.44 1.76 -17.00
N PRO A 364 9.19 1.28 -17.19
CA PRO A 364 8.91 -0.14 -17.29
C PRO A 364 9.64 -0.84 -18.44
N LEU A 365 9.93 -2.14 -18.30
CA LEU A 365 10.52 -2.95 -19.39
C LEU A 365 9.63 -3.08 -20.62
N ASP A 366 8.33 -2.87 -20.42
CA ASP A 366 7.27 -2.97 -21.43
C ASP A 366 6.90 -1.59 -22.02
N PHE A 367 7.62 -0.52 -21.64
CA PHE A 367 7.34 0.83 -22.14
C PHE A 367 7.82 1.02 -23.59
N PRO A 368 7.03 1.65 -24.48
CA PRO A 368 7.41 1.82 -25.88
C PRO A 368 8.68 2.67 -26.04
N ALA A 369 9.56 2.27 -26.95
CA ALA A 369 10.71 3.06 -27.37
C ALA A 369 10.26 4.23 -28.26
N GLY A 370 10.86 5.40 -28.06
CA GLY A 370 10.47 6.66 -28.70
C GLY A 370 10.75 7.86 -27.77
N TYR A 371 10.23 9.04 -28.15
CA TYR A 371 10.33 10.22 -27.31
C TYR A 371 9.19 10.27 -26.29
N ALA A 372 9.53 10.41 -25.02
CA ALA A 372 8.61 10.70 -23.93
C ALA A 372 8.94 12.06 -23.29
N ARG A 373 8.03 12.62 -22.51
CA ARG A 373 8.29 13.77 -21.64
C ARG A 373 7.40 13.72 -20.41
N LEU A 374 7.77 14.45 -19.37
CA LEU A 374 6.99 14.60 -18.15
C LEU A 374 6.32 15.97 -18.15
N ARG A 375 5.00 16.00 -17.99
CA ARG A 375 4.23 17.25 -17.81
C ARG A 375 3.69 17.29 -16.39
N ALA A 376 4.08 18.32 -15.64
CA ALA A 376 3.63 18.56 -14.28
C ALA A 376 2.70 19.77 -14.23
N THR A 377 1.60 19.62 -13.48
CA THR A 377 0.63 20.67 -13.21
C THR A 377 0.38 20.73 -11.70
N GLY A 378 0.09 21.91 -11.17
CA GLY A 378 -0.20 22.03 -9.75
C GLY A 378 -0.65 23.42 -9.35
N SER A 379 -0.84 23.60 -8.05
CA SER A 379 -1.23 24.87 -7.45
C SER A 379 -0.09 25.48 -6.65
N TYR A 380 -0.07 26.80 -6.53
CA TYR A 380 0.84 27.56 -5.68
C TYR A 380 0.12 28.76 -5.06
N TRP A 381 0.64 29.28 -3.94
CA TRP A 381 0.16 30.52 -3.34
C TRP A 381 0.97 31.69 -3.90
N ASP A 382 0.32 32.70 -4.46
CA ASP A 382 0.99 33.87 -5.05
C ASP A 382 1.24 35.01 -4.04
N GLY A 383 0.74 34.85 -2.81
CA GLY A 383 0.74 35.87 -1.75
C GLY A 383 -0.67 36.41 -1.42
N ALA A 384 -1.65 36.20 -2.30
CA ALA A 384 -3.02 36.70 -2.17
C ALA A 384 -4.09 35.64 -2.45
N ALA A 385 -3.86 34.73 -3.40
CA ALA A 385 -4.78 33.66 -3.77
C ALA A 385 -4.02 32.41 -4.27
N PRO A 386 -4.68 31.24 -4.31
CA PRO A 386 -4.14 30.09 -5.02
C PRO A 386 -4.14 30.36 -6.53
N ALA A 387 -3.03 30.04 -7.18
CA ALA A 387 -2.83 30.10 -8.62
C ALA A 387 -2.32 28.74 -9.12
N SER A 388 -2.26 28.55 -10.45
CA SER A 388 -1.83 27.29 -11.08
C SER A 388 -0.56 27.47 -11.89
N TYR A 389 0.26 26.42 -11.97
CA TYR A 389 1.39 26.34 -12.88
C TYR A 389 1.30 25.09 -13.77
N GLU A 390 1.96 25.15 -14.91
CA GLU A 390 2.27 24.01 -15.77
C GLU A 390 3.75 24.08 -16.16
N VAL A 391 4.43 22.94 -16.13
CA VAL A 391 5.82 22.81 -16.55
C VAL A 391 6.01 21.48 -17.27
N VAL A 392 6.83 21.49 -18.32
CA VAL A 392 7.08 20.33 -19.19
C VAL A 392 8.57 20.10 -19.27
N SER A 393 9.03 18.86 -19.07
CA SER A 393 10.43 18.49 -19.24
C SER A 393 10.87 18.58 -20.69
N ALA A 394 12.18 18.66 -20.92
CA ALA A 394 12.74 18.33 -22.22
C ALA A 394 12.34 16.90 -22.65
N PRO A 395 12.24 16.62 -23.97
CA PRO A 395 12.03 15.27 -24.47
C PRO A 395 13.14 14.29 -24.02
N ILE A 396 12.72 13.08 -23.68
CA ILE A 396 13.54 11.95 -23.24
C ILE A 396 13.44 10.87 -24.31
N TYR A 397 14.55 10.52 -24.94
CA TYR A 397 14.58 9.38 -25.85
C TYR A 397 14.67 8.07 -25.04
N VAL A 398 13.56 7.33 -24.98
CA VAL A 398 13.48 6.02 -24.36
C VAL A 398 13.78 4.95 -25.40
N ARG A 399 14.69 4.02 -25.07
CA ARG A 399 15.07 2.91 -25.95
C ARG A 399 15.10 1.58 -25.21
N GLY A 400 15.24 0.49 -25.96
CA GLY A 400 15.56 -0.83 -25.41
C GLY A 400 16.86 -0.83 -24.59
N VAL A 401 17.03 -1.88 -23.78
CA VAL A 401 18.16 -2.08 -22.87
C VAL A 401 19.37 -2.60 -23.63
N ASP A 402 20.54 -1.96 -23.49
CA ASP A 402 21.76 -2.31 -24.23
C ASP A 402 22.35 -3.68 -23.81
N GLY A 403 21.96 -4.20 -22.65
CA GLY A 403 22.25 -5.56 -22.19
C GLY A 403 21.11 -6.56 -22.42
N GLY A 404 20.05 -6.17 -23.13
CA GLY A 404 18.92 -7.04 -23.41
C GLY A 404 19.25 -8.13 -24.43
N ALA A 405 18.65 -9.30 -24.26
CA ALA A 405 18.88 -10.46 -25.12
C ALA A 405 17.56 -11.08 -25.56
N LEU A 406 17.49 -11.44 -26.84
CA LEU A 406 16.44 -12.31 -27.37
C LEU A 406 16.97 -13.73 -27.41
N GLU A 407 16.27 -14.64 -26.77
CA GLU A 407 16.51 -16.08 -26.88
C GLU A 407 15.39 -16.71 -27.72
N ALA A 408 15.75 -17.62 -28.61
CA ALA A 408 14.82 -18.33 -29.48
C ALA A 408 15.03 -19.84 -29.33
N THR A 409 14.02 -20.53 -28.82
CA THR A 409 14.09 -21.97 -28.50
C THR A 409 13.03 -22.74 -29.30
N PRO A 410 13.41 -23.63 -30.22
CA PRO A 410 12.46 -24.49 -30.92
C PRO A 410 11.71 -25.41 -29.95
N ALA A 411 10.40 -25.53 -30.12
CA ALA A 411 9.52 -26.36 -29.29
C ALA A 411 8.52 -27.12 -30.19
N GLY A 412 9.02 -28.08 -30.98
CA GLY A 412 8.20 -28.78 -31.97
C GLY A 412 7.99 -27.94 -33.22
N ASP A 413 6.73 -27.65 -33.56
CA ASP A 413 6.33 -26.74 -34.64
C ASP A 413 6.23 -25.27 -34.18
N GLU A 414 6.44 -25.02 -32.89
CA GLU A 414 6.46 -23.71 -32.28
C GLU A 414 7.89 -23.20 -32.03
N LEU A 415 8.00 -21.89 -31.87
CA LEU A 415 9.19 -21.18 -31.41
C LEU A 415 8.85 -20.40 -30.15
N GLU A 416 9.60 -20.65 -29.07
CA GLU A 416 9.53 -19.86 -27.84
C GLU A 416 10.56 -18.73 -27.89
N LEU A 417 10.10 -17.49 -27.74
CA LEU A 417 10.93 -16.30 -27.69
C LEU A 417 10.93 -15.69 -26.28
N ARG A 418 12.12 -15.51 -25.70
CA ARG A 418 12.30 -14.80 -24.42
C ARG A 418 13.13 -13.55 -24.66
N LEU A 419 12.48 -12.39 -24.57
CA LEU A 419 13.17 -11.10 -24.54
C LEU A 419 13.46 -10.75 -23.08
N THR A 420 14.74 -10.62 -22.75
CA THR A 420 15.20 -10.41 -21.37
C THR A 420 16.07 -9.17 -21.24
N ALA A 421 16.19 -8.68 -20.01
CA ALA A 421 17.06 -7.57 -19.64
C ALA A 421 17.83 -7.89 -18.34
N PRO A 422 18.99 -7.27 -18.08
CA PRO A 422 19.68 -7.38 -16.80
C PRO A 422 18.80 -6.87 -15.65
N GLY A 423 18.97 -7.46 -14.46
CA GLY A 423 18.37 -6.96 -13.22
C GLY A 423 18.75 -5.51 -12.94
N VAL A 424 17.81 -4.74 -12.38
CA VAL A 424 18.04 -3.34 -11.99
C VAL A 424 18.20 -3.28 -10.48
N PRO A 425 19.44 -3.16 -9.96
CA PRO A 425 19.68 -3.14 -8.53
C PRO A 425 19.00 -1.92 -7.90
N PHE A 426 18.54 -2.10 -6.65
CA PHE A 426 18.05 -1.00 -5.84
C PHE A 426 19.20 -0.03 -5.55
N VAL A 427 18.96 1.25 -5.83
CA VAL A 427 19.89 2.35 -5.52
C VAL A 427 19.10 3.36 -4.70
N GLY A 428 19.61 3.75 -3.55
CA GLY A 428 18.98 4.73 -2.66
C GLY A 428 19.29 4.44 -1.20
N ASP A 429 18.86 5.35 -0.32
CA ASP A 429 18.82 5.09 1.12
C ASP A 429 17.41 4.59 1.52
N ASP A 430 17.23 4.33 2.82
CA ASP A 430 15.95 3.87 3.38
C ASP A 430 14.81 4.91 3.22
N LYS A 431 15.12 6.16 2.85
CA LYS A 431 14.15 7.25 2.76
C LYS A 431 13.73 7.53 1.32
N TYR A 432 14.66 7.40 0.38
CA TYR A 432 14.53 7.95 -0.96
C TYR A 432 15.18 7.04 -2.01
N PRO A 433 14.42 6.09 -2.60
CA PRO A 433 14.95 5.29 -3.70
C PRO A 433 15.30 6.16 -4.90
N GLU A 434 16.40 5.88 -5.59
CA GLU A 434 16.84 6.56 -6.81
C GLU A 434 16.72 5.66 -8.05
N GLY A 435 16.80 4.35 -7.87
CA GLY A 435 16.62 3.36 -8.93
C GLY A 435 16.28 1.98 -8.36
N GLY A 436 15.77 1.09 -9.22
CA GLY A 436 15.43 -0.29 -8.82
C GLY A 436 14.30 -0.39 -7.79
N PHE A 437 13.39 0.59 -7.76
CA PHE A 437 12.33 0.66 -6.75
C PHE A 437 10.98 0.15 -7.24
N ARG A 438 10.80 -0.05 -8.54
CA ARG A 438 9.61 -0.66 -9.14
C ARG A 438 9.81 -2.16 -9.29
N LEU A 439 8.71 -2.90 -9.19
CA LEU A 439 8.71 -4.32 -9.54
C LEU A 439 8.66 -4.46 -11.07
N LEU A 440 9.83 -4.59 -11.70
CA LEU A 440 9.96 -4.74 -13.15
C LEU A 440 9.66 -6.16 -13.63
N ASP A 441 9.86 -7.15 -12.77
CA ASP A 441 9.51 -8.55 -13.01
C ASP A 441 9.03 -9.22 -11.71
N PRO A 442 7.77 -9.68 -11.62
CA PRO A 442 7.22 -10.28 -10.40
C PRO A 442 7.68 -11.73 -10.14
N THR A 443 8.41 -12.34 -11.07
CA THR A 443 8.79 -13.76 -11.03
C THR A 443 10.22 -14.00 -10.58
N VAL A 444 11.06 -12.96 -10.52
CA VAL A 444 12.49 -13.06 -10.19
C VAL A 444 12.91 -11.97 -9.20
N GLY A 445 14.08 -12.13 -8.57
CA GLY A 445 14.66 -11.15 -7.66
C GLY A 445 15.23 -9.91 -8.37
N PRO A 446 15.62 -8.86 -7.63
CA PRO A 446 16.04 -7.57 -8.20
C PRO A 446 17.34 -7.62 -9.02
N SER A 447 18.19 -8.64 -8.81
CA SER A 447 19.45 -8.82 -9.54
C SER A 447 19.40 -9.91 -10.61
N ASP A 448 18.27 -10.60 -10.72
CA ASP A 448 18.08 -11.66 -11.70
C ASP A 448 17.72 -11.08 -13.07
N THR A 449 17.86 -11.92 -14.10
CA THR A 449 17.45 -11.57 -15.46
C THR A 449 15.94 -11.36 -15.52
N LEU A 450 15.53 -10.18 -15.97
CA LEU A 450 14.14 -9.75 -16.07
C LEU A 450 13.56 -10.14 -17.42
N THR A 451 12.27 -10.48 -17.47
CA THR A 451 11.56 -10.84 -18.70
C THR A 451 10.60 -9.73 -19.13
N THR A 452 10.71 -9.30 -20.39
CA THR A 452 9.76 -8.41 -21.04
C THR A 452 8.49 -9.18 -21.41
N ARG A 453 7.31 -8.64 -21.13
CA ARG A 453 6.01 -9.32 -21.30
C ARG A 453 5.06 -8.61 -22.26
N ALA A 454 5.41 -7.40 -22.71
CA ALA A 454 4.68 -6.73 -23.78
C ALA A 454 4.75 -7.55 -25.09
N PRO A 455 3.68 -7.51 -25.92
CA PRO A 455 3.69 -8.15 -27.23
C PRO A 455 4.89 -7.71 -28.09
N LEU A 456 5.41 -8.65 -28.88
CA LEU A 456 6.54 -8.43 -29.78
C LEU A 456 6.06 -8.36 -31.24
N ARG A 457 6.68 -7.49 -32.04
CA ARG A 457 6.72 -7.62 -33.50
C ARG A 457 7.91 -8.47 -33.88
N VAL A 458 7.66 -9.51 -34.67
CA VAL A 458 8.64 -10.56 -34.98
C VAL A 458 8.71 -10.78 -36.49
N TRP A 459 9.93 -10.85 -37.04
CA TRP A 459 10.17 -11.27 -38.42
C TRP A 459 11.44 -12.10 -38.52
N PHE A 460 11.61 -12.76 -39.66
CA PHE A 460 12.71 -13.69 -39.89
C PHE A 460 13.56 -13.27 -41.08
N THR A 461 14.85 -13.58 -41.00
CA THR A 461 15.76 -13.52 -42.14
C THR A 461 16.48 -14.84 -42.34
N GLN A 462 16.69 -15.23 -43.60
CA GLN A 462 17.54 -16.35 -44.00
C GLN A 462 18.63 -15.82 -44.91
N ASP A 463 19.90 -16.09 -44.60
CA ASP A 463 21.06 -15.55 -45.32
C ASP A 463 21.05 -14.00 -45.45
N GLY A 464 20.45 -13.31 -44.47
CA GLY A 464 20.31 -11.86 -44.44
C GLY A 464 19.09 -11.30 -45.20
N GLU A 465 18.35 -12.15 -45.92
CA GLU A 465 17.15 -11.76 -46.66
C GLU A 465 15.89 -12.03 -45.85
N ALA A 466 14.92 -11.12 -45.87
CA ALA A 466 13.65 -11.29 -45.17
C ALA A 466 12.85 -12.47 -45.74
N VAL A 467 12.32 -13.32 -44.85
CA VAL A 467 11.51 -14.49 -45.21
C VAL A 467 10.26 -14.56 -44.35
N GLY A 468 9.19 -15.12 -44.92
CA GLY A 468 7.90 -15.22 -44.23
C GLY A 468 7.18 -13.88 -44.08
N GLN A 469 6.23 -13.83 -43.14
CA GLN A 469 5.49 -12.63 -42.77
C GLN A 469 5.87 -12.14 -41.36
N GLU A 470 5.76 -10.84 -41.13
CA GLU A 470 5.87 -10.25 -39.80
C GLU A 470 4.64 -10.62 -38.97
N LEU A 471 4.86 -10.97 -37.70
CA LEU A 471 3.83 -11.38 -36.75
C LEU A 471 3.86 -10.51 -35.49
N THR A 472 2.69 -10.30 -34.89
CA THR A 472 2.59 -9.86 -33.49
C THR A 472 2.44 -11.10 -32.61
N VAL A 473 3.30 -11.23 -31.60
CA VAL A 473 3.35 -12.39 -30.71
C VAL A 473 3.15 -11.94 -29.27
N SER A 474 2.09 -12.43 -28.62
CA SER A 474 1.79 -12.14 -27.22
C SER A 474 2.58 -13.04 -26.27
N PHE A 475 2.80 -12.57 -25.04
CA PHE A 475 3.45 -13.34 -23.99
C PHE A 475 2.51 -14.40 -23.40
N ASP A 476 2.94 -15.66 -23.37
CA ASP A 476 2.28 -16.75 -22.67
C ASP A 476 2.87 -16.86 -21.25
N ALA A 477 2.08 -16.45 -20.26
CA ALA A 477 2.49 -16.48 -18.85
C ALA A 477 2.70 -17.90 -18.30
N ALA A 478 2.02 -18.91 -18.83
CA ALA A 478 2.18 -20.29 -18.38
C ALA A 478 3.51 -20.89 -18.87
N ARG A 479 3.98 -20.46 -20.05
CA ARG A 479 5.25 -20.89 -20.64
C ARG A 479 6.42 -19.95 -20.35
N GLY A 480 6.13 -18.75 -19.86
CA GLY A 480 7.13 -17.71 -19.60
C GLY A 480 7.88 -17.30 -20.87
N ALA A 481 7.18 -17.24 -22.01
CA ALA A 481 7.75 -16.93 -23.32
C ALA A 481 6.68 -16.38 -24.27
N HIS A 482 7.11 -15.70 -25.33
CA HIS A 482 6.24 -15.40 -26.47
C HIS A 482 6.26 -16.60 -27.41
N VAL A 483 5.10 -17.14 -27.75
CA VAL A 483 4.99 -18.40 -28.48
C VAL A 483 4.34 -18.16 -29.84
N LEU A 484 4.97 -18.65 -30.90
CA LEU A 484 4.45 -18.58 -32.27
C LEU A 484 4.66 -19.90 -33.00
N THR A 485 3.74 -20.26 -33.90
CA THR A 485 3.90 -21.40 -34.81
C THR A 485 4.74 -20.97 -36.02
N LEU A 486 5.79 -21.71 -36.37
CA LEU A 486 6.62 -21.36 -37.55
C LEU A 486 5.83 -21.42 -38.86
N ALA A 487 4.81 -22.29 -38.94
CA ALA A 487 3.90 -22.36 -40.07
C ALA A 487 3.11 -21.06 -40.27
N ASP A 488 2.71 -20.40 -39.19
CA ASP A 488 2.00 -19.12 -39.25
C ASP A 488 2.92 -18.01 -39.76
N ALA A 489 4.23 -18.10 -39.49
CA ALA A 489 5.21 -17.16 -40.05
C ALA A 489 5.48 -17.39 -41.54
N GLY A 490 5.12 -18.56 -42.10
CA GLY A 490 5.37 -18.90 -43.50
C GLY A 490 6.86 -18.95 -43.85
N VAL A 491 7.71 -19.30 -42.87
CA VAL A 491 9.16 -19.35 -43.04
C VAL A 491 9.61 -20.66 -43.67
N PRO A 492 10.66 -20.65 -44.51
CA PRO A 492 11.22 -21.87 -45.08
C PRO A 492 11.98 -22.70 -44.05
N ASP A 493 12.18 -23.98 -44.34
CA ASP A 493 13.09 -24.83 -43.56
C ASP A 493 14.53 -24.30 -43.66
N GLY A 494 15.28 -24.41 -42.56
CA GLY A 494 16.72 -24.10 -42.51
C GLY A 494 17.10 -23.18 -41.36
N ALA A 495 18.36 -22.74 -41.35
CA ALA A 495 18.85 -21.79 -40.36
C ALA A 495 18.20 -20.42 -40.59
N LEU A 496 17.57 -19.89 -39.55
CA LEU A 496 16.92 -18.57 -39.57
C LEU A 496 17.54 -17.67 -38.51
N THR A 497 17.43 -16.37 -38.70
CA THR A 497 17.61 -15.38 -37.64
C THR A 497 16.25 -14.73 -37.39
N VAL A 498 15.78 -14.82 -36.15
CA VAL A 498 14.60 -14.09 -35.70
C VAL A 498 15.01 -12.70 -35.23
N HIS A 499 14.19 -11.71 -35.56
CA HIS A 499 14.31 -10.33 -35.13
C HIS A 499 13.04 -9.96 -34.38
N ALA A 500 13.18 -9.22 -33.28
CA ALA A 500 12.04 -8.79 -32.50
C ALA A 500 12.24 -7.39 -31.88
N HIS A 501 11.15 -6.64 -31.77
CA HIS A 501 11.05 -5.44 -30.91
C HIS A 501 9.66 -5.39 -30.27
N LEU A 502 9.42 -4.48 -29.33
CA LEU A 502 8.06 -4.36 -28.77
C LEU A 502 7.11 -3.86 -29.84
N GLU A 503 5.91 -4.42 -29.89
CA GLU A 503 4.89 -4.03 -30.87
C GLU A 503 4.57 -2.53 -30.81
N ALA A 504 4.60 -1.97 -29.59
CA ALA A 504 4.30 -0.58 -29.30
C ALA A 504 5.47 0.39 -29.57
N ASP A 505 6.65 -0.09 -29.97
CA ASP A 505 7.80 0.79 -30.24
C ASP A 505 7.51 1.74 -31.42
N ILE A 506 7.65 3.03 -31.16
CA ILE A 506 7.57 4.10 -32.18
C ILE A 506 8.92 4.21 -32.90
N GLU A 507 10.01 4.10 -32.15
CA GLU A 507 11.36 3.94 -32.67
C GLU A 507 11.92 2.56 -32.27
N PRO A 508 11.78 1.54 -33.13
CA PRO A 508 12.12 0.16 -32.80
C PRO A 508 13.57 -0.03 -32.31
N HIS A 509 13.72 -0.70 -31.16
CA HIS A 509 15.00 -1.26 -30.74
C HIS A 509 14.99 -2.77 -31.02
N VAL A 510 15.68 -3.16 -32.10
CA VAL A 510 15.63 -4.54 -32.62
C VAL A 510 16.63 -5.44 -31.89
N TYR A 511 16.11 -6.54 -31.34
CA TYR A 511 16.88 -7.67 -30.81
C TYR A 511 16.88 -8.81 -31.83
N THR A 512 17.94 -9.61 -31.85
CA THR A 512 18.07 -10.71 -32.81
C THR A 512 18.56 -11.98 -32.14
N ALA A 513 18.12 -13.14 -32.63
CA ALA A 513 18.55 -14.44 -32.16
C ALA A 513 18.61 -15.46 -33.31
N PRO A 514 19.58 -16.39 -33.31
CA PRO A 514 19.56 -17.50 -34.25
C PRO A 514 18.47 -18.51 -33.88
N VAL A 515 17.80 -19.08 -34.90
CA VAL A 515 16.89 -20.22 -34.78
C VAL A 515 17.57 -21.39 -35.49
N ASN A 516 17.99 -22.39 -34.71
CA ASN A 516 18.75 -23.54 -35.19
C ASN A 516 17.92 -24.81 -35.26
#